data_AF-A0A3T0Y866-F1
#
_entry.id   AF-A0A3T0Y866-F1
#
_cell.length_a   1.000
_cell.length_b   1.000
_cell.length_c   1.000
_cell.angle_alpha   90.00
_cell.angle_beta   90.00
_cell.angle_gamma   90.00
#
_symmetry.space_group_name_H-M   'P 1'
#
loop_
_entity.id
_entity.type
_entity.pdbx_description
1 polymer ?
#
loop_
_entity_poly.entity_id
_entity_poly.type
_entity_poly.pdbx_seq_one_letter_code
_entity_poly.pdbx_strand_id
1 'polypeptide(L)'
;MALPIEDLELTVRSYNCLKREGIHSVGELVARSEADLMDIRNFGAKSIDEVKAKLVELGLSLKDSPPGFDLAARAAAIEEDDAAYGDEEL
;
A
#
# COMPACT_ATOMS: atom_id res chain seq x y z
N MET A 1 -1.41 -1.45 -21.67
CA MET A 1 0.04 -1.30 -21.41
C MET A 1 0.48 -2.53 -20.65
N ALA A 2 1.44 -3.29 -21.19
CA ALA A 2 1.87 -4.58 -20.63
C ALA A 2 3.31 -4.49 -20.10
N LEU A 3 3.62 -3.44 -19.33
CA LEU A 3 4.87 -3.38 -18.58
C LEU A 3 4.72 -4.29 -17.35
N PRO A 4 5.53 -5.35 -17.21
CA PRO A 4 5.48 -6.22 -16.04
C PRO A 4 5.96 -5.47 -14.80
N ILE A 5 5.43 -5.83 -13.62
CA ILE A 5 5.90 -5.24 -12.36
C ILE A 5 7.36 -5.60 -12.03
N GLU A 6 7.93 -6.58 -12.75
CA GLU A 6 9.32 -7.01 -12.66
C GLU A 6 10.28 -5.91 -13.16
N ASP A 7 9.85 -5.14 -14.17
CA ASP A 7 10.64 -4.05 -14.76
C ASP A 7 10.66 -2.78 -13.87
N LEU A 8 9.80 -2.71 -12.85
CA LEU A 8 9.79 -1.60 -11.88
C LEU A 8 10.93 -1.71 -10.85
N GLU A 9 11.68 -2.82 -10.84
CA GLU A 9 12.76 -3.10 -9.87
C GLU A 9 12.33 -2.91 -8.41
N LEU A 10 11.09 -3.29 -8.09
CA LEU A 10 10.54 -3.20 -6.74
C LEU A 10 11.23 -4.18 -5.79
N THR A 11 11.14 -3.93 -4.48
CA THR A 11 11.65 -4.90 -3.52
C THR A 11 10.90 -6.23 -3.61
N VAL A 12 11.59 -7.31 -3.26
CA VAL A 12 11.03 -8.68 -3.22
C VAL A 12 9.75 -8.75 -2.38
N ARG A 13 9.63 -7.91 -1.34
CA ARG A 13 8.41 -7.78 -0.53
C ARG A 13 7.26 -7.19 -1.35
N SER A 14 7.46 -6.00 -1.92
CA SER A 14 6.45 -5.29 -2.73
C SER A 14 6.01 -6.15 -3.92
N TYR A 15 6.96 -6.72 -4.67
CA TYR A 15 6.68 -7.64 -5.79
C TYR A 15 5.86 -8.86 -5.37
N ASN A 16 6.26 -9.57 -4.30
CA ASN A 16 5.55 -10.77 -3.86
C ASN A 16 4.14 -10.46 -3.34
N CYS A 17 3.93 -9.30 -2.72
CA CYS A 17 2.59 -8.91 -2.27
C CYS A 17 1.67 -8.61 -3.46
N LEU A 18 2.15 -7.83 -4.44
CA LEU A 18 1.42 -7.53 -5.66
C LEU A 18 1.08 -8.81 -6.45
N LYS A 19 2.04 -9.73 -6.58
CA LYS A 19 1.83 -11.01 -7.26
C LYS A 19 0.79 -11.89 -6.58
N ARG A 20 0.73 -11.89 -5.24
CA ARG A 20 -0.29 -12.65 -4.49
C ARG A 20 -1.69 -12.06 -4.62
N GLU A 21 -1.77 -10.75 -4.83
CA GLU A 21 -3.02 -10.04 -5.14
C GLU A 21 -3.44 -10.20 -6.62
N GLY A 22 -2.62 -10.89 -7.43
CA GLY A 22 -2.88 -11.11 -8.85
C GLY A 22 -2.50 -9.91 -9.74
N ILE A 23 -1.68 -8.98 -9.25
CA ILE A 23 -1.18 -7.84 -10.00
C ILE A 23 0.14 -8.22 -10.65
N HIS A 24 0.16 -8.40 -11.97
CA HIS A 24 1.37 -8.80 -12.70
C HIS A 24 1.91 -7.69 -13.61
N SER A 25 1.09 -6.70 -13.92
CA SER A 25 1.44 -5.58 -14.79
C SER A 25 1.24 -4.21 -14.13
N VAL A 26 1.99 -3.21 -14.60
CA VAL A 26 1.83 -1.81 -14.21
C VAL A 26 0.42 -1.31 -14.52
N GLY A 27 -0.20 -1.80 -15.61
CA GLY A 27 -1.58 -1.47 -15.96
C GLY A 27 -2.59 -1.90 -14.90
N GLU A 28 -2.40 -3.10 -14.32
CA GLU A 28 -3.22 -3.59 -13.22
C GLU A 28 -2.91 -2.84 -11.92
N LEU A 29 -1.64 -2.47 -11.70
CA LEU A 29 -1.21 -1.72 -10.54
C LEU A 29 -1.85 -0.33 -10.47
N VAL A 30 -1.83 0.44 -11.57
CA VAL A 30 -2.46 1.77 -11.63
C VAL A 30 -3.98 1.73 -11.62
N ALA A 31 -4.58 0.57 -11.94
CA ALA A 31 -6.03 0.38 -11.83
C ALA A 31 -6.50 0.21 -10.38
N ARG A 32 -5.58 -0.10 -9.45
CA ARG A 32 -5.84 -0.20 -8.00
C ARG A 32 -5.64 1.15 -7.32
N SER A 33 -6.40 1.36 -6.24
CA SER A 33 -6.24 2.53 -5.40
C SER A 33 -5.17 2.31 -4.33
N GLU A 34 -4.61 3.39 -3.79
CA GLU A 34 -3.71 3.31 -2.64
C GLU A 34 -4.38 2.64 -1.44
N ALA A 35 -5.69 2.88 -1.26
CA ALA A 35 -6.51 2.21 -0.26
C ALA A 35 -6.48 0.68 -0.39
N ASP A 36 -6.69 0.17 -1.61
CA ASP A 36 -6.68 -1.27 -1.88
C ASP A 36 -5.29 -1.86 -1.59
N LEU A 37 -4.23 -1.14 -1.96
CA LEU A 37 -2.86 -1.58 -1.70
C LEU A 37 -2.54 -1.60 -0.21
N MET A 38 -3.05 -0.65 0.57
CA MET A 38 -2.84 -0.59 2.02
C MET A 38 -3.60 -1.68 2.77
N ASP A 39 -4.66 -2.24 2.18
CA ASP A 39 -5.40 -3.36 2.75
C ASP A 39 -4.70 -4.72 2.53
N ILE A 40 -3.72 -4.78 1.62
CA ILE A 40 -2.94 -5.99 1.34
C ILE A 40 -2.12 -6.37 2.59
N ARG A 41 -2.28 -7.61 3.05
CA ARG A 41 -1.56 -8.14 4.20
C ARG A 41 -0.04 -8.14 3.95
N ASN A 42 0.71 -7.45 4.83
CA ASN A 42 2.16 -7.19 4.73
C ASN A 42 2.57 -6.13 3.71
N PHE A 43 1.63 -5.33 3.21
CA PHE A 43 1.91 -4.12 2.44
C PHE A 43 2.00 -2.94 3.41
N GLY A 44 3.19 -2.38 3.55
CA GLY A 44 3.44 -1.25 4.44
C GLY A 44 3.59 0.06 3.68
N ALA A 45 3.63 1.18 4.41
CA ALA A 45 3.88 2.51 3.85
C ALA A 45 5.11 2.54 2.93
N LYS A 46 6.21 1.87 3.32
CA LYS A 46 7.43 1.76 2.48
C LYS A 46 7.17 1.11 1.11
N SER A 47 6.36 0.05 1.06
CA SER A 47 6.04 -0.62 -0.21
C SER A 47 5.15 0.25 -1.10
N ILE A 48 4.24 1.03 -0.51
CA ILE A 48 3.43 2.03 -1.23
C ILE A 48 4.32 3.13 -1.78
N ASP A 49 5.23 3.69 -0.97
CA ASP A 49 6.17 4.72 -1.40
C ASP A 49 7.07 4.25 -2.54
N GLU A 50 7.59 3.02 -2.48
CA GLU A 50 8.36 2.41 -3.59
C GLU A 50 7.55 2.37 -4.88
N VAL A 51 6.31 1.85 -4.81
CA VAL A 51 5.42 1.78 -5.97
C VAL A 51 5.10 3.16 -6.52
N LYS A 52 4.77 4.12 -5.65
CA LYS A 52 4.48 5.51 -6.04
C LYS A 52 5.69 6.16 -6.71
N ALA A 53 6.88 6.03 -6.12
CA ALA A 53 8.11 6.60 -6.68
C ALA A 53 8.36 6.08 -8.11
N LYS A 54 8.22 4.76 -8.32
CA LYS A 54 8.39 4.14 -9.64
C LYS A 54 7.31 4.53 -10.65
N LEU A 55 6.07 4.66 -10.20
CA LEU A 55 5.00 5.16 -11.07
C LEU A 55 5.25 6.61 -11.48
N VAL A 56 5.69 7.46 -10.54
CA VAL A 56 6.03 8.87 -10.81
C VAL A 56 7.19 9.00 -11.79
N GLU A 57 8.22 8.15 -11.69
CA GLU A 57 9.32 8.07 -12.68
C GLU A 57 8.81 7.80 -14.11
N LEU A 58 7.71 7.04 -14.24
CA LEU A 58 7.07 6.72 -15.51
C LEU A 58 6.01 7.76 -15.94
N GLY A 59 5.80 8.81 -15.15
CA GLY A 59 4.73 9.80 -15.38
C GLY A 59 3.33 9.26 -15.11
N LEU A 60 3.21 8.22 -14.29
CA LEU A 60 1.97 7.57 -13.89
C LEU A 60 1.68 7.81 -12.41
N SER A 61 0.42 7.64 -12.02
CA SER A 61 -0.02 7.69 -10.63
C SER A 61 -1.02 6.57 -10.34
N LEU A 62 -1.13 6.19 -9.07
CA LEU A 62 -2.17 5.28 -8.61
C LEU A 62 -3.56 5.96 -8.74
N LYS A 63 -4.60 5.13 -8.68
CA LYS A 63 -5.98 5.62 -8.69
C LYS A 63 -6.30 6.34 -7.38
N ASP A 64 -7.09 7.40 -7.46
CA ASP A 64 -7.62 8.09 -6.28
C ASP A 64 -8.36 7.11 -5.39
N SER A 65 -8.10 7.22 -4.09
CA SER A 65 -8.86 6.50 -3.08
C SER A 65 -10.33 6.96 -3.10
N PRO A 66 -11.28 6.06 -2.82
CA PRO A 66 -12.70 6.41 -2.84
C PRO A 66 -13.02 7.56 -1.88
N PRO A 67 -13.98 8.44 -2.20
CA PRO A 67 -14.36 9.55 -1.34
C PRO A 67 -14.85 9.00 0.02
N GLY A 68 -14.17 9.38 1.10
CA GLY A 68 -14.40 8.86 2.46
C GLY A 68 -13.32 7.91 2.98
N PHE A 69 -12.27 7.61 2.19
CA PHE A 69 -11.11 6.86 2.67
C PHE A 69 -10.09 7.79 3.33
N ASP A 70 -10.25 8.04 4.63
CA ASP A 70 -9.31 8.81 5.44
C ASP A 70 -8.20 7.92 6.01
N LEU A 71 -7.04 7.88 5.34
CA LEU A 71 -5.82 7.23 5.85
C LEU A 71 -5.44 7.75 7.24
N ALA A 72 -5.64 9.06 7.47
CA ALA A 72 -5.36 9.71 8.74
C ALA A 72 -6.23 9.14 9.88
N ALA A 73 -7.50 8.81 9.60
CA ALA A 73 -8.41 8.24 10.58
C ALA A 73 -8.13 6.76 10.87
N ARG A 74 -7.80 5.96 9.84
CA ARG A 74 -7.46 4.53 10.01
C ARG A 74 -6.13 4.32 10.73
N ALA A 75 -5.14 5.19 10.50
CA ALA A 75 -3.86 5.14 11.21
C ALA A 75 -4.03 5.46 12.71
N ALA A 76 -4.87 6.46 13.04
CA ALA A 76 -5.17 6.81 14.43
C ALA A 76 -5.93 5.69 15.18
N ALA A 77 -6.83 4.97 14.50
CA ALA A 77 -7.61 3.90 15.11
C ALA A 77 -6.78 2.67 15.55
N ILE A 78 -5.54 2.53 15.05
CA ILE A 78 -4.63 1.45 15.47
C ILE A 78 -3.87 1.82 16.75
N GLU A 79 -3.77 3.12 17.09
CA GLU A 79 -3.11 3.57 18.33
C GLU A 79 -3.99 3.45 19.58
N GLU A 80 -5.31 3.30 19.45
CA GLU A 80 -6.22 3.25 20.60
C GLU A 80 -6.28 1.89 21.32
N ASP A 81 -5.83 0.80 20.70
CA ASP A 81 -5.93 -0.56 21.28
C ASP A 81 -4.73 -0.96 22.18
N ASP A 82 -3.56 -0.30 22.03
CA ASP A 82 -2.33 -0.67 22.76
C ASP A 82 -2.18 0.05 24.13
N ALA A 83 -3.09 0.98 24.47
CA ALA A 83 -3.00 1.80 25.67
C ALA A 83 -3.66 1.20 26.93
N ALA A 84 -4.15 -0.04 26.89
CA ALA A 84 -4.97 -0.62 27.96
C ALA A 84 -4.24 -1.54 28.97
N TYR A 85 -2.89 -1.61 28.97
CA TYR A 85 -2.16 -2.43 29.97
C TYR A 85 -1.01 -1.69 30.65
N GLY A 86 -1.32 -0.57 31.28
CA GLY A 86 -0.38 0.13 32.14
C GLY A 86 -1.10 1.07 33.08
N ASP A 87 -1.67 0.52 34.16
CA ASP A 87 -1.48 0.95 35.56
C ASP A 87 -2.59 0.36 36.45
N GLU A 88 -2.25 -0.67 37.22
CA GLU A 88 -2.92 -0.92 38.51
C GLU A 88 -1.78 -1.20 39.51
N GLU A 89 -1.20 -0.11 40.00
CA GLU A 89 -0.24 -0.08 41.10
C GLU A 89 -0.95 -0.53 42.41
N LEU A 90 -0.43 -1.57 43.06
CA LEU A 90 -0.74 -1.87 44.47
C LEU A 90 0.49 -2.36 45.23
#